data_AF-A0A9E0M016-F1
#
_entry.id   AF-A0A9E0M016-F1
#
_cell.length_a   1.000
_cell.length_b   1.000
_cell.length_c   1.000
_cell.angle_alpha   90.00
_cell.angle_beta   90.00
_cell.angle_gamma   90.00
#
_symmetry.space_group_name_H-M   'P 1'
#
loop_
_entity.id
_entity.type
_entity.pdbx_description
1 polymer ?
#
loop_
_entity_poly.entity_id
_entity_poly.type
_entity_poly.pdbx_seq_one_letter_code
_entity_poly.pdbx_strand_id
1 'polypeptide(L)'
;MDRLERAIAEAILGVDTLFGGDVTNPSGTGRFIADAWFSDETLPAAYAHPAAAAVRASGGVAGGMPDRAAIDAYLEAIDVSAAIAGVAEGARKVGGLRGRYLAGLAGSCGVMWDLVQELLGRGEAVPYARAVEASCGTPPSPSQPLAKREKVAELLDAAGYGEGLETSGGLQSAVERWRRDRLVPKRSIPALARAFIAELDAATARHLLPHLPSKLHAVPRANVTFLPIENAWFSGSMNYLGRARQSDGSPEYEATYELNAALEISVPEFVQLVAHEVEPGHVTTFAFLQQLYWTGAAGFEASVPTMNTRAATLSEGIANNAILIAHGVTEIAELEDPDLQLGLLLALLQDDAKNQASWLTWQEGWPRAEVAALLPRDFLVSSERADKLSGAWGRHPLLGRMYLPCYRAGTDKVAALRRQHPPGRLLPAIYGANGLVDIVTVDEVLAG
;
A
#
# COMPACT_ATOMS: atom_id res chain seq x y z
N MET A 1 -8.49 15.21 -21.03
CA MET A 1 -7.44 14.21 -21.30
C MET A 1 -6.81 14.32 -22.69
N ASP A 2 -5.48 14.47 -22.73
CA ASP A 2 -4.67 14.27 -23.94
C ASP A 2 -4.46 12.79 -24.29
N ARG A 3 -3.63 12.49 -25.31
CA ARG A 3 -3.35 11.12 -25.76
C ARG A 3 -2.59 10.28 -24.71
N LEU A 4 -1.62 10.87 -24.01
CA LEU A 4 -0.84 10.16 -23.00
C LEU A 4 -1.68 9.93 -21.75
N GLU A 5 -2.44 10.93 -21.31
CA GLU A 5 -3.35 10.81 -20.16
C GLU A 5 -4.39 9.71 -20.39
N ARG A 6 -4.96 9.65 -21.61
CA ARG A 6 -5.86 8.55 -21.99
C ARG A 6 -5.15 7.19 -21.94
N ALA A 7 -3.93 7.08 -22.45
CA ALA A 7 -3.17 5.83 -22.40
C ALA A 7 -2.88 5.39 -20.96
N ILE A 8 -2.57 6.33 -20.06
CA ILE A 8 -2.37 6.06 -18.62
C ILE A 8 -3.68 5.53 -18.01
N ALA A 9 -4.78 6.23 -18.24
CA ALA A 9 -6.09 5.84 -17.71
C ALA A 9 -6.53 4.46 -18.23
N GLU A 10 -6.41 4.22 -19.53
CA GLU A 10 -6.79 2.95 -20.16
C GLU A 10 -5.87 1.79 -19.77
N ALA A 11 -4.57 2.04 -19.59
CA ALA A 11 -3.63 1.01 -19.13
C ALA A 11 -3.95 0.58 -17.70
N ILE A 12 -4.04 1.54 -16.76
CA ILE A 12 -4.30 1.26 -15.34
C ILE A 12 -5.67 0.60 -15.16
N LEU A 13 -6.74 1.25 -15.65
CA LEU A 13 -8.11 0.74 -15.44
C LEU A 13 -8.43 -0.48 -16.30
N GLY A 14 -7.66 -0.69 -17.38
CA GLY A 14 -7.73 -1.89 -18.20
C GLY A 14 -7.26 -3.12 -17.45
N VAL A 15 -6.06 -3.07 -16.89
CA VAL A 15 -5.55 -4.18 -16.06
C VAL A 15 -6.35 -4.33 -14.76
N ASP A 16 -6.78 -3.22 -14.13
CA ASP A 16 -7.63 -3.26 -12.93
C ASP A 16 -8.94 -4.03 -13.21
N THR A 17 -9.65 -3.67 -14.29
CA THR A 17 -10.88 -4.35 -14.71
C THR A 17 -10.65 -5.83 -14.95
N LEU A 18 -9.56 -6.22 -15.61
CA LEU A 18 -9.25 -7.62 -15.89
C LEU A 18 -9.02 -8.44 -14.63
N PHE A 19 -8.55 -7.83 -13.54
CA PHE A 19 -8.44 -8.47 -12.22
C PHE A 19 -9.71 -8.31 -11.35
N GLY A 20 -10.79 -7.74 -11.91
CA GLY A 20 -12.05 -7.55 -11.22
C GLY A 20 -12.14 -6.28 -10.38
N GLY A 21 -11.17 -5.36 -10.52
CA GLY A 21 -11.11 -4.11 -9.78
C GLY A 21 -12.14 -3.08 -10.20
N ASP A 22 -12.66 -2.38 -9.19
CA ASP A 22 -13.64 -1.30 -9.30
C ASP A 22 -13.10 -0.06 -8.55
N VAL A 23 -12.45 0.83 -9.29
CA VAL A 23 -11.95 2.12 -8.78
C VAL A 23 -13.05 3.04 -8.22
N THR A 24 -14.32 2.78 -8.54
CA THR A 24 -15.45 3.56 -8.03
C THR A 24 -16.10 2.93 -6.81
N ASN A 25 -15.68 1.73 -6.41
CA ASN A 25 -16.22 1.04 -5.25
C ASN A 25 -16.02 1.90 -3.99
N PRO A 26 -17.07 2.14 -3.20
CA PRO A 26 -16.95 2.92 -1.96
C PRO A 26 -16.06 2.24 -0.91
N SER A 27 -15.84 0.93 -1.02
CA SER A 27 -15.00 0.13 -0.13
C SER A 27 -13.75 -0.39 -0.80
N GLY A 28 -12.70 -0.57 -0.01
CA GLY A 28 -11.41 -1.11 -0.46
C GLY A 28 -11.51 -2.59 -0.85
N THR A 29 -12.61 -3.26 -0.48
CA THR A 29 -12.89 -4.66 -0.86
C THR A 29 -12.98 -4.89 -2.38
N GLY A 30 -13.25 -3.85 -3.18
CA GLY A 30 -13.33 -3.93 -4.63
C GLY A 30 -12.12 -3.36 -5.38
N ARG A 31 -11.09 -2.86 -4.70
CA ARG A 31 -9.94 -2.19 -5.33
C ARG A 31 -8.73 -3.12 -5.36
N PHE A 32 -8.12 -3.30 -6.53
CA PHE A 32 -7.01 -4.25 -6.72
C PHE A 32 -5.75 -3.61 -7.30
N ILE A 33 -5.88 -2.71 -8.27
CA ILE A 33 -4.78 -2.01 -8.92
C ILE A 33 -5.00 -0.50 -8.85
N ALA A 34 -6.14 0.01 -9.29
CA ALA A 34 -6.44 1.44 -9.18
C ALA A 34 -7.00 1.73 -7.78
N ASP A 35 -6.25 2.47 -6.98
CA ASP A 35 -6.59 2.70 -5.59
C ASP A 35 -7.53 3.91 -5.43
N ALA A 36 -7.40 4.91 -6.30
CA ALA A 36 -8.32 6.04 -6.35
C ALA A 36 -8.47 6.60 -7.77
N TRP A 37 -9.53 7.39 -7.97
CA TRP A 37 -9.75 8.19 -9.17
C TRP A 37 -10.32 9.54 -8.75
N PHE A 38 -9.46 10.56 -8.75
CA PHE A 38 -9.79 11.92 -8.32
C PHE A 38 -9.47 13.00 -9.37
N SER A 39 -9.38 12.60 -10.64
CA SER A 39 -8.98 13.46 -11.76
C SER A 39 -10.07 14.41 -12.27
N ASP A 40 -11.34 14.19 -11.89
CA ASP A 40 -12.58 14.73 -12.49
C ASP A 40 -12.82 14.38 -13.97
N GLU A 41 -11.87 13.72 -14.61
CA GLU A 41 -12.02 13.28 -15.99
C GLU A 41 -13.04 12.16 -16.09
N THR A 42 -13.70 12.08 -17.25
CA THR A 42 -14.61 10.97 -17.53
C THR A 42 -13.83 9.66 -17.54
N LEU A 43 -14.35 8.65 -16.84
CA LEU A 43 -13.75 7.31 -16.81
C LEU A 43 -13.59 6.77 -18.24
N PRO A 44 -12.43 6.17 -18.58
CA PRO A 44 -12.13 5.73 -19.93
C PRO A 44 -13.00 4.52 -20.32
N ALA A 45 -13.02 4.21 -21.62
CA ALA A 45 -13.75 3.05 -22.14
C ALA A 45 -13.34 1.74 -21.46
N ALA A 46 -12.05 1.61 -21.10
CA ALA A 46 -11.52 0.47 -20.35
C ALA A 46 -12.28 0.17 -19.04
N TYR A 47 -12.93 1.19 -18.45
CA TYR A 47 -13.75 1.04 -17.25
C TYR A 47 -15.26 1.12 -17.55
N ALA A 48 -15.67 2.06 -18.40
CA ALA A 48 -17.08 2.41 -18.60
C ALA A 48 -17.81 1.51 -19.63
N HIS A 49 -17.08 0.76 -20.47
CA HIS A 49 -17.68 -0.10 -21.47
C HIS A 49 -18.56 -1.21 -20.84
N PRO A 50 -19.72 -1.59 -21.42
CA PRO A 50 -20.58 -2.62 -20.83
C PRO A 50 -19.89 -3.96 -20.55
N ALA A 51 -18.96 -4.38 -21.42
CA ALA A 51 -18.18 -5.60 -21.18
C ALA A 51 -17.28 -5.51 -19.93
N ALA A 52 -16.80 -4.32 -19.58
CA ALA A 52 -15.96 -4.10 -18.40
C ALA A 52 -16.74 -4.40 -17.10
N ALA A 53 -18.01 -3.98 -17.05
CA ALA A 53 -18.89 -4.24 -15.91
C ALA A 53 -19.12 -5.74 -15.68
N ALA A 54 -19.26 -6.53 -16.75
CA ALA A 54 -19.40 -7.98 -16.67
C ALA A 54 -18.14 -8.64 -16.09
N VAL A 55 -16.95 -8.22 -16.54
CA VAL A 55 -15.66 -8.73 -16.02
C VAL A 55 -15.49 -8.40 -14.54
N ARG A 56 -15.82 -7.16 -14.12
CA ARG A 56 -15.78 -6.78 -12.69
C ARG A 56 -16.73 -7.62 -11.85
N ALA A 57 -17.96 -7.80 -12.32
CA ALA A 57 -18.97 -8.60 -11.62
C ALA A 57 -18.55 -10.07 -11.44
N SER A 58 -17.74 -10.63 -12.34
CA SER A 58 -17.20 -11.99 -12.21
C SER A 58 -15.91 -12.09 -11.38
N GLY A 59 -15.37 -10.97 -10.89
CA GLY A 59 -14.07 -10.94 -10.20
C GLY A 59 -12.86 -11.09 -11.14
N GLY A 60 -13.04 -10.85 -12.45
CA GLY A 60 -11.98 -10.92 -13.43
C GLY A 60 -11.28 -12.29 -13.55
N VAL A 61 -10.02 -12.28 -13.99
CA VAL A 61 -9.19 -13.49 -14.16
C VAL A 61 -8.81 -14.16 -12.84
N ALA A 62 -8.90 -13.45 -11.71
CA ALA A 62 -8.59 -13.98 -10.39
C ALA A 62 -9.83 -14.51 -9.65
N GLY A 63 -11.03 -14.37 -10.22
CA GLY A 63 -12.27 -14.91 -9.67
C GLY A 63 -12.21 -16.44 -9.56
N GLY A 64 -12.95 -17.02 -8.60
CA GLY A 64 -12.97 -18.48 -8.39
C GLY A 64 -13.47 -19.27 -9.60
N MET A 65 -14.33 -18.67 -10.42
CA MET A 65 -14.75 -19.16 -11.74
C MET A 65 -14.76 -17.98 -12.74
N PRO A 66 -13.65 -17.69 -13.42
CA PRO A 66 -13.56 -16.55 -14.34
C PRO A 66 -14.53 -16.70 -15.52
N ASP A 67 -15.32 -15.67 -15.80
CA ASP A 67 -16.18 -15.62 -16.99
C ASP A 67 -15.33 -15.30 -18.23
N ARG A 68 -14.82 -16.36 -18.86
CA ARG A 68 -13.95 -16.26 -20.04
C ARG A 68 -14.63 -15.56 -21.21
N ALA A 69 -15.95 -15.73 -21.38
CA ALA A 69 -16.67 -15.10 -22.48
C ALA A 69 -16.79 -13.58 -22.27
N ALA A 70 -17.07 -13.14 -21.04
CA ALA A 70 -17.06 -11.72 -20.69
C ALA A 70 -15.67 -11.10 -20.86
N ILE A 71 -14.62 -11.81 -20.43
CA ILE A 71 -13.22 -11.36 -20.61
C ILE A 71 -12.88 -11.24 -22.09
N ASP A 72 -13.27 -12.20 -22.92
CA ASP A 72 -13.00 -12.17 -24.36
C ASP A 72 -13.74 -11.02 -25.07
N ALA A 73 -15.01 -10.82 -24.73
CA ALA A 73 -15.78 -9.67 -25.24
C ALA A 73 -15.17 -8.33 -24.81
N TYR A 74 -14.61 -8.26 -23.60
CA TYR A 74 -13.90 -7.07 -23.12
C TYR A 74 -12.60 -6.84 -23.90
N LEU A 75 -11.79 -7.88 -24.11
CA LEU A 75 -10.52 -7.79 -24.83
C LEU A 75 -10.70 -7.55 -26.34
N GLU A 76 -11.84 -7.92 -26.92
CA GLU A 76 -12.20 -7.53 -28.29
C GLU A 76 -12.54 -6.04 -28.39
N ALA A 77 -13.17 -5.48 -27.35
CA ALA A 77 -13.60 -4.09 -27.32
C ALA A 77 -12.51 -3.11 -26.86
N ILE A 78 -11.61 -3.54 -25.98
CA ILE A 78 -10.64 -2.69 -25.29
C ILE A 78 -9.22 -3.22 -25.48
N ASP A 79 -8.39 -2.46 -26.19
CA ASP A 79 -6.98 -2.81 -26.43
C ASP A 79 -6.08 -2.31 -25.27
N VAL A 80 -6.09 -3.07 -24.17
CA VAL A 80 -5.27 -2.78 -22.98
C VAL A 80 -3.77 -2.82 -23.32
N SER A 81 -3.34 -3.72 -24.21
CA SER A 81 -1.94 -3.84 -24.61
C SER A 81 -1.44 -2.60 -25.36
N ALA A 82 -2.24 -2.07 -26.28
CA ALA A 82 -1.92 -0.82 -26.97
C ALA A 82 -1.88 0.38 -26.02
N ALA A 83 -2.76 0.43 -25.01
CA ALA A 83 -2.72 1.47 -23.98
C ALA A 83 -1.40 1.42 -23.19
N ILE A 84 -0.98 0.23 -22.74
CA ILE A 84 0.31 0.03 -22.04
C ILE A 84 1.49 0.47 -22.93
N ALA A 85 1.50 0.06 -24.21
CA ALA A 85 2.51 0.50 -25.17
C ALA A 85 2.49 2.03 -25.38
N GLY A 86 1.30 2.63 -25.33
CA GLY A 86 1.10 4.08 -25.37
C GLY A 86 1.74 4.80 -24.18
N VAL A 87 1.62 4.26 -22.97
CA VAL A 87 2.32 4.81 -21.78
C VAL A 87 3.83 4.71 -21.96
N ALA A 88 4.36 3.56 -22.41
CA ALA A 88 5.79 3.38 -22.64
C ALA A 88 6.36 4.33 -23.72
N GLU A 89 5.60 4.59 -24.78
CA GLU A 89 5.97 5.56 -25.82
C GLU A 89 5.88 7.01 -25.31
N GLY A 90 4.84 7.34 -24.55
CA GLY A 90 4.71 8.64 -23.90
C GLY A 90 5.84 8.91 -22.91
N ALA A 91 6.21 7.92 -22.11
CA ALA A 91 7.35 7.96 -21.19
C ALA A 91 8.65 8.37 -21.90
N ARG A 92 8.95 7.77 -23.06
CA ARG A 92 10.12 8.14 -23.88
C ARG A 92 10.06 9.58 -24.39
N LYS A 93 8.89 10.05 -24.82
CA LYS A 93 8.69 11.41 -25.35
C LYS A 93 8.79 12.48 -24.27
N VAL A 94 8.20 12.22 -23.10
CA VAL A 94 8.24 13.13 -21.96
C VAL A 94 9.68 13.23 -21.43
N GLY A 95 10.38 12.10 -21.31
CA GLY A 95 11.74 12.06 -20.80
C GLY A 95 11.86 12.55 -19.35
N GLY A 96 13.10 12.76 -18.90
CA GLY A 96 13.37 13.23 -17.53
C GLY A 96 12.81 12.30 -16.44
N LEU A 97 12.56 12.86 -15.26
CA LEU A 97 12.05 12.14 -14.09
C LEU A 97 10.66 11.54 -14.35
N ARG A 98 9.72 12.37 -14.84
CA ARG A 98 8.35 11.94 -15.17
C ARG A 98 8.33 10.82 -16.20
N GLY A 99 9.16 10.90 -17.24
CA GLY A 99 9.29 9.84 -18.23
C GLY A 99 9.76 8.52 -17.63
N ARG A 100 10.71 8.54 -16.69
CA ARG A 100 11.19 7.31 -16.01
C ARG A 100 10.14 6.72 -15.07
N TYR A 101 9.42 7.55 -14.33
CA TYR A 101 8.26 7.12 -13.54
C TYR A 101 7.22 6.41 -14.42
N LEU A 102 6.83 7.04 -15.54
CA LEU A 102 5.86 6.46 -16.48
C LEU A 102 6.37 5.17 -17.14
N ALA A 103 7.67 5.05 -17.39
CA ALA A 103 8.26 3.80 -17.87
C ALA A 103 8.17 2.69 -16.81
N GLY A 104 8.38 3.02 -15.53
CA GLY A 104 8.15 2.12 -14.40
C GLY A 104 6.70 1.64 -14.34
N LEU A 105 5.74 2.57 -14.40
CA LEU A 105 4.30 2.29 -14.45
C LEU A 105 3.94 1.36 -15.62
N ALA A 106 4.39 1.67 -16.85
CA ALA A 106 4.15 0.84 -18.01
C ALA A 106 4.75 -0.57 -17.84
N GLY A 107 5.93 -0.67 -17.21
CA GLY A 107 6.56 -1.95 -16.86
C GLY A 107 5.71 -2.77 -15.89
N SER A 108 5.21 -2.16 -14.81
CA SER A 108 4.33 -2.84 -13.86
C SER A 108 3.03 -3.30 -14.54
N CYS A 109 2.35 -2.42 -15.30
CA CYS A 109 1.14 -2.80 -16.04
C CYS A 109 1.38 -3.89 -17.08
N GLY A 110 2.53 -3.88 -17.75
CA GLY A 110 2.91 -4.93 -18.70
C GLY A 110 3.05 -6.30 -18.04
N VAL A 111 3.61 -6.37 -16.82
CA VAL A 111 3.67 -7.63 -16.07
C VAL A 111 2.28 -8.07 -15.57
N MET A 112 1.44 -7.13 -15.15
CA MET A 112 0.03 -7.45 -14.80
C MET A 112 -0.73 -8.00 -16.01
N TRP A 113 -0.52 -7.43 -17.20
CA TRP A 113 -1.06 -7.95 -18.44
C TRP A 113 -0.56 -9.37 -18.73
N ASP A 114 0.73 -9.64 -18.58
CA ASP A 114 1.25 -10.99 -18.79
C ASP A 114 0.69 -12.00 -17.76
N LEU A 115 0.42 -11.58 -16.52
CA LEU A 115 -0.29 -12.40 -15.53
C LEU A 115 -1.73 -12.69 -15.96
N VAL A 116 -2.44 -11.74 -16.57
CA VAL A 116 -3.75 -11.98 -17.19
C VAL A 116 -3.62 -13.07 -18.27
N GLN A 117 -2.62 -12.96 -19.14
CA GLN A 117 -2.39 -13.93 -20.21
C GLN A 117 -2.02 -15.32 -19.69
N GLU A 118 -1.20 -15.42 -18.63
CA GLU A 118 -0.89 -16.67 -17.92
C GLU A 118 -2.19 -17.32 -17.40
N LEU A 119 -3.02 -16.57 -16.67
CA LEU A 119 -4.26 -17.08 -16.06
C LEU A 119 -5.31 -17.50 -17.10
N LEU A 120 -5.31 -16.86 -18.26
CA LEU A 120 -6.14 -17.28 -19.39
C LEU A 120 -5.61 -18.50 -20.13
N GLY A 121 -4.36 -18.93 -19.88
CA GLY A 121 -3.69 -20.00 -20.61
C GLY A 121 -3.24 -19.59 -22.01
N ARG A 122 -2.99 -18.29 -22.21
CA ARG A 122 -2.63 -17.67 -23.50
C ARG A 122 -1.20 -17.14 -23.54
N GLY A 123 -0.54 -17.05 -22.39
CA GLY A 123 0.84 -16.59 -22.24
C GLY A 123 1.70 -17.60 -21.51
N GLU A 124 3.01 -17.36 -21.50
CA GLU A 124 3.94 -18.11 -20.67
C GLU A 124 3.72 -17.80 -19.18
N ALA A 125 4.16 -18.72 -18.31
CA ALA A 125 4.16 -18.47 -16.88
C ALA A 125 5.09 -17.30 -16.55
N VAL A 126 4.59 -16.31 -15.83
CA VAL A 126 5.36 -15.14 -15.39
C VAL A 126 6.24 -15.55 -14.20
N PRO A 127 7.58 -15.45 -14.31
CA PRO A 127 8.46 -15.77 -13.20
C PRO A 127 8.20 -14.87 -11.99
N TYR A 128 8.22 -15.44 -10.78
CA TYR A 128 8.01 -14.68 -9.55
C TYR A 128 8.97 -13.49 -9.42
N ALA A 129 10.26 -13.68 -9.73
CA ALA A 129 11.24 -12.60 -9.70
C ALA A 129 10.87 -11.42 -10.62
N ARG A 130 10.33 -11.70 -11.82
CA ARG A 130 9.87 -10.66 -12.74
C ARG A 130 8.68 -9.88 -12.17
N ALA A 131 7.76 -10.57 -11.49
CA ALA A 131 6.62 -9.92 -10.82
C ALA A 131 7.09 -8.98 -9.71
N VAL A 132 8.02 -9.43 -8.85
CA VAL A 132 8.57 -8.62 -7.76
C VAL A 132 9.41 -7.46 -8.25
N GLU A 133 10.27 -7.65 -9.25
CA GLU A 133 11.10 -6.56 -9.80
C GLU A 133 10.25 -5.47 -10.47
N ALA A 134 9.13 -5.86 -11.07
CA ALA A 134 8.22 -4.93 -11.71
C ALA A 134 7.47 -4.04 -10.72
N SER A 135 7.18 -4.51 -9.50
CA SER A 135 6.59 -3.70 -8.45
C SER A 135 7.63 -3.06 -7.52
N CYS A 136 8.61 -3.81 -7.02
CA CYS A 136 9.57 -3.32 -6.03
C CYS A 136 10.82 -2.64 -6.61
N GLY A 137 11.11 -2.82 -7.91
CA GLY A 137 12.34 -2.33 -8.52
C GLY A 137 13.61 -3.10 -8.17
N THR A 138 13.53 -4.11 -7.31
CA THR A 138 14.63 -4.99 -6.92
C THR A 138 14.22 -6.46 -6.96
N PRO A 139 15.18 -7.39 -7.11
CA PRO A 139 14.90 -8.83 -7.05
C PRO A 139 14.25 -9.24 -5.72
N PRO A 140 13.46 -10.33 -5.71
CA PRO A 140 12.88 -10.83 -4.48
C PRO A 140 13.96 -11.36 -3.52
N SER A 141 13.66 -11.33 -2.22
CA SER A 141 14.51 -11.94 -1.20
C SER A 141 13.67 -12.43 0.00
N PRO A 142 14.11 -13.47 0.72
CA PRO A 142 13.43 -13.90 1.94
C PRO A 142 13.56 -12.85 3.04
N SER A 143 12.62 -12.83 3.99
CA SER A 143 12.62 -11.92 5.14
C SER A 143 13.51 -12.44 6.27
N GLN A 144 14.13 -11.52 7.03
CA GLN A 144 15.03 -11.84 8.14
C GLN A 144 14.49 -11.24 9.44
N PRO A 145 13.64 -11.96 10.20
CA PRO A 145 12.94 -11.39 11.35
C PRO A 145 13.76 -11.33 12.64
N LEU A 146 14.93 -11.99 12.69
CA LEU A 146 15.64 -12.29 13.94
C LEU A 146 15.91 -11.04 14.81
N ALA A 147 16.54 -10.01 14.24
CA ALA A 147 16.87 -8.80 14.99
C ALA A 147 15.62 -8.09 15.56
N LYS A 148 14.52 -8.06 14.79
CA LYS A 148 13.25 -7.49 15.26
C LYS A 148 12.65 -8.33 16.39
N ARG A 149 12.71 -9.66 16.30
CA ARG A 149 12.24 -10.58 17.35
C ARG A 149 13.05 -10.44 18.64
N GLU A 150 14.37 -10.33 18.54
CA GLU A 150 15.26 -10.13 19.68
C GLU A 150 14.91 -8.81 20.38
N LYS A 151 14.67 -7.74 19.63
CA LYS A 151 14.24 -6.47 20.22
C LYS A 151 12.84 -6.53 20.86
N VAL A 152 11.90 -7.25 20.23
CA VAL A 152 10.58 -7.52 20.81
C VAL A 152 10.71 -8.28 22.14
N ALA A 153 11.57 -9.30 22.19
CA ALA A 153 11.83 -10.06 23.42
C ALA A 153 12.42 -9.18 24.53
N GLU A 154 13.39 -8.33 24.21
CA GLU A 154 14.00 -7.37 25.15
C GLU A 154 12.95 -6.41 25.72
N LEU A 155 12.11 -5.82 24.87
CA LEU A 155 11.07 -4.88 25.30
C LEU A 155 9.98 -5.57 26.15
N LEU A 156 9.61 -6.80 25.79
CA LEU A 156 8.64 -7.57 26.56
C LEU A 156 9.18 -7.97 27.93
N ASP A 157 10.44 -8.38 28.03
CA ASP A 157 11.10 -8.70 29.31
C ASP A 157 11.12 -7.48 30.23
N ALA A 158 11.57 -6.33 29.69
CA ALA A 158 11.57 -5.07 30.43
C ALA A 158 10.17 -4.61 30.87
N ALA A 159 9.13 -4.95 30.09
CA ALA A 159 7.74 -4.65 30.41
C ALA A 159 7.09 -5.68 31.37
N GLY A 160 7.85 -6.66 31.89
CA GLY A 160 7.36 -7.66 32.83
C GLY A 160 6.68 -8.88 32.20
N TYR A 161 6.81 -9.09 30.89
CA TYR A 161 6.28 -10.25 30.16
C TYR A 161 7.33 -11.33 29.89
N GLY A 162 8.52 -11.21 30.49
CA GLY A 162 9.70 -12.06 30.26
C GLY A 162 9.59 -13.53 30.67
N GLU A 163 8.61 -13.88 31.51
CA GLU A 163 8.42 -15.26 31.97
C GLU A 163 8.16 -16.23 30.79
N GLY A 164 9.07 -17.20 30.64
CA GLY A 164 8.99 -18.29 29.67
C GLY A 164 9.43 -17.93 28.25
N LEU A 165 10.07 -16.78 28.02
CA LEU A 165 10.56 -16.36 26.69
C LEU A 165 11.53 -17.37 26.05
N GLU A 166 12.29 -18.09 26.87
CA GLU A 166 13.25 -19.13 26.46
C GLU A 166 12.60 -20.43 25.97
N THR A 167 11.30 -20.62 26.24
CA THR A 167 10.57 -21.81 25.83
C THR A 167 10.13 -21.75 24.37
N SER A 168 9.90 -22.91 23.75
CA SER A 168 9.35 -22.98 22.40
C SER A 168 7.96 -22.32 22.35
N GLY A 169 7.82 -21.24 21.57
CA GLY A 169 6.59 -20.45 21.49
C GLY A 169 6.43 -19.39 22.60
N GLY A 170 7.37 -19.32 23.54
CA GLY A 170 7.32 -18.39 24.68
C GLY A 170 7.17 -16.93 24.26
N LEU A 171 7.94 -16.50 23.26
CA LEU A 171 7.85 -15.14 22.70
C LEU A 171 6.48 -14.82 22.13
N GLN A 172 5.86 -15.76 21.41
CA GLN A 172 4.52 -15.57 20.86
C GLN A 172 3.49 -15.41 21.99
N SER A 173 3.55 -16.30 23.00
CA SER A 173 2.66 -16.20 24.16
C SER A 173 2.86 -14.89 24.94
N ALA A 174 4.10 -14.39 25.06
CA ALA A 174 4.37 -13.10 25.70
C ALA A 174 3.75 -11.94 24.92
N VAL A 175 3.86 -11.91 23.59
CA VAL A 175 3.17 -10.93 22.72
C VAL A 175 1.65 -11.00 22.92
N GLU A 176 1.06 -12.20 22.96
CA GLU A 176 -0.38 -12.37 23.17
C GLU A 176 -0.84 -11.86 24.55
N ARG A 177 -0.05 -12.07 25.61
CA ARG A 177 -0.31 -11.48 26.93
C ARG A 177 -0.23 -9.95 26.88
N TRP A 178 0.83 -9.40 26.29
CA TRP A 178 1.02 -7.95 26.16
C TRP A 178 -0.11 -7.28 25.37
N ARG A 179 -0.54 -7.89 24.25
CA ARG A 179 -1.67 -7.41 23.43
C ARG A 179 -2.98 -7.40 24.22
N ARG A 180 -3.27 -8.47 24.96
CA ARG A 180 -4.51 -8.61 25.72
C ARG A 180 -4.66 -7.52 26.78
N ASP A 181 -3.57 -7.16 27.47
CA ASP A 181 -3.59 -6.14 28.52
C ASP A 181 -3.77 -4.72 27.95
N ARG A 182 -3.60 -4.55 26.63
CA ARG A 182 -3.66 -3.28 25.89
C ARG A 182 -4.74 -3.26 24.82
N LEU A 183 -5.67 -4.20 24.85
CA LEU A 183 -6.66 -4.35 23.79
C LEU A 183 -7.55 -3.11 23.70
N VAL A 184 -7.75 -2.60 22.49
CA VAL A 184 -8.69 -1.53 22.23
C VAL A 184 -10.13 -2.07 22.33
N PRO A 185 -10.99 -1.57 23.25
CA PRO A 185 -12.37 -1.99 23.28
C PRO A 185 -13.10 -1.58 22.00
N LYS A 186 -13.84 -2.52 21.36
CA LYS A 186 -14.58 -2.27 20.10
C LYS A 186 -15.38 -0.97 20.11
N ARG A 187 -16.03 -0.63 21.23
CA ARG A 187 -16.87 0.57 21.39
C ARG A 187 -16.05 1.87 21.44
N SER A 188 -14.78 1.80 21.83
CA SER A 188 -13.88 2.94 21.96
C SER A 188 -13.13 3.26 20.67
N ILE A 189 -13.09 2.34 19.72
CA ILE A 189 -12.37 2.46 18.45
C ILE A 189 -12.62 3.82 17.77
N PRO A 190 -13.87 4.27 17.49
CA PRO A 190 -14.06 5.53 16.76
C PRO A 190 -13.57 6.76 17.55
N ALA A 191 -13.67 6.74 18.87
CA ALA A 191 -13.22 7.85 19.71
C ALA A 191 -11.69 7.91 19.77
N LEU A 192 -11.04 6.76 19.96
CA LEU A 192 -9.58 6.65 19.97
C LEU A 192 -8.98 7.00 18.61
N ALA A 193 -9.59 6.54 17.52
CA ALA A 193 -9.12 6.86 16.19
C ALA A 193 -9.12 8.37 15.91
N ARG A 194 -10.19 9.08 16.30
CA ARG A 194 -10.23 10.55 16.22
C ARG A 194 -9.16 11.23 17.08
N ALA A 195 -8.93 10.70 18.29
CA ALA A 195 -7.89 11.24 19.17
C ALA A 195 -6.49 11.05 18.57
N PHE A 196 -6.19 9.85 18.07
CA PHE A 196 -4.90 9.56 17.42
C PHE A 196 -4.69 10.36 16.15
N ILE A 197 -5.72 10.54 15.31
CA ILE A 197 -5.61 11.43 14.15
C ILE A 197 -5.25 12.85 14.57
N ALA A 198 -5.91 13.41 15.59
CA ALA A 198 -5.63 14.77 16.05
C ALA A 198 -4.20 14.91 16.61
N GLU A 199 -3.73 13.90 17.34
CA GLU A 199 -2.36 13.86 17.87
C GLU A 199 -1.32 13.75 16.74
N LEU A 200 -1.53 12.84 15.79
CA LEU A 200 -0.66 12.62 14.65
C LEU A 200 -0.64 13.82 13.70
N ASP A 201 -1.76 14.52 13.51
CA ASP A 201 -1.81 15.75 12.71
C ASP A 201 -0.99 16.87 13.38
N ALA A 202 -1.12 17.04 14.70
CA ALA A 202 -0.30 17.99 15.45
C ALA A 202 1.19 17.63 15.42
N ALA A 203 1.53 16.33 15.46
CA ALA A 203 2.90 15.86 15.32
C ALA A 203 3.45 16.10 13.90
N THR A 204 2.66 15.78 12.88
CA THR A 204 3.01 16.01 11.47
C THR A 204 3.19 17.49 11.16
N ALA A 205 2.35 18.36 11.72
CA ALA A 205 2.52 19.81 11.61
C ALA A 205 3.87 20.30 12.15
N ARG A 206 4.39 19.64 13.20
CA ARG A 206 5.68 19.98 13.80
C ARG A 206 6.88 19.36 13.07
N HIS A 207 6.76 18.14 12.58
CA HIS A 207 7.91 17.33 12.14
C HIS A 207 7.97 17.06 10.63
N LEU A 208 6.87 17.21 9.89
CA LEU A 208 6.83 17.06 8.43
C LEU A 208 6.70 18.41 7.72
N LEU A 209 5.68 19.21 8.09
CA LEU A 209 5.36 20.43 7.34
C LEU A 209 6.51 21.43 7.21
N PRO A 210 7.38 21.65 8.22
CA PRO A 210 8.52 22.57 8.07
C PRO A 210 9.49 22.19 6.94
N HIS A 211 9.46 20.94 6.49
CA HIS A 211 10.29 20.46 5.40
C HIS A 211 9.59 20.56 4.04
N LEU A 212 8.26 20.70 3.99
CA LEU A 212 7.49 20.76 2.75
C LEU A 212 7.30 22.20 2.25
N PRO A 213 7.09 22.41 0.93
CA PRO A 213 6.74 23.72 0.40
C PRO A 213 5.43 24.27 1.01
N SER A 214 5.38 25.58 1.24
CA SER A 214 4.24 26.26 1.87
C SER A 214 2.89 26.00 1.20
N LYS A 215 2.87 25.76 -0.12
CA LYS A 215 1.67 25.41 -0.89
C LYS A 215 0.99 24.11 -0.43
N LEU A 216 1.69 23.23 0.28
CA LEU A 216 1.16 21.99 0.83
C LEU A 216 0.69 22.12 2.28
N HIS A 217 1.04 23.21 2.97
CA HIS A 217 0.74 23.37 4.41
C HIS A 217 -0.75 23.48 4.71
N ALA A 218 -1.50 24.09 3.77
CA ALA A 218 -2.94 24.28 3.88
C ALA A 218 -3.77 23.08 3.40
N VAL A 219 -3.14 22.04 2.85
CA VAL A 219 -3.86 20.84 2.40
C VAL A 219 -4.43 20.11 3.62
N PRO A 220 -5.76 19.83 3.67
CA PRO A 220 -6.35 18.94 4.64
C PRO A 220 -5.77 17.52 4.48
N ARG A 221 -4.96 17.07 5.43
CA ARG A 221 -4.27 15.77 5.39
C ARG A 221 -5.03 14.65 6.09
N ALA A 222 -6.06 15.00 6.88
CA ALA A 222 -6.85 14.07 7.67
C ALA A 222 -8.38 14.29 7.52
N ASN A 223 -8.85 14.74 6.35
CA ASN A 223 -10.28 14.85 6.06
C ASN A 223 -10.90 13.45 5.82
N VAL A 224 -11.07 12.70 6.91
CA VAL A 224 -11.42 11.28 6.90
C VAL A 224 -12.74 11.04 7.61
N THR A 225 -13.65 10.33 6.94
CA THR A 225 -14.86 9.78 7.55
C THR A 225 -14.62 8.34 8.00
N PHE A 226 -14.87 8.06 9.27
CA PHE A 226 -14.78 6.70 9.82
C PHE A 226 -15.99 5.85 9.49
N LEU A 227 -15.75 4.65 8.95
CA LEU A 227 -16.78 3.68 8.61
C LEU A 227 -16.49 2.35 9.33
N PRO A 228 -17.30 1.94 10.33
CA PRO A 228 -17.16 0.61 10.90
C PRO A 228 -17.69 -0.42 9.90
N ILE A 229 -16.90 -1.45 9.61
CA ILE A 229 -17.32 -2.57 8.75
C ILE A 229 -17.26 -3.86 9.56
N GLU A 230 -18.25 -4.74 9.39
CA GLU A 230 -18.22 -6.07 9.98
C GLU A 230 -17.83 -7.10 8.91
N ASN A 231 -17.00 -8.09 9.28
CA ASN A 231 -16.57 -9.19 8.41
C ASN A 231 -15.70 -8.80 7.21
N ALA A 232 -14.96 -7.68 7.29
CA ALA A 232 -13.95 -7.35 6.30
C ALA A 232 -12.76 -8.32 6.38
N TRP A 233 -12.14 -8.64 5.25
CA TRP A 233 -10.95 -9.49 5.20
C TRP A 233 -9.64 -8.75 5.54
N PHE A 234 -9.71 -7.45 5.83
CA PHE A 234 -8.60 -6.60 6.27
C PHE A 234 -8.87 -6.02 7.67
N SER A 235 -7.81 -5.56 8.34
CA SER A 235 -7.90 -4.95 9.67
C SER A 235 -8.40 -3.50 9.59
N GLY A 236 -7.82 -2.74 8.67
CA GLY A 236 -8.25 -1.41 8.27
C GLY A 236 -7.96 -1.25 6.78
N SER A 237 -8.71 -0.38 6.13
CA SER A 237 -8.45 0.07 4.78
C SER A 237 -8.80 1.54 4.71
N MET A 238 -7.84 2.37 4.37
CA MET A 238 -8.14 3.69 3.87
C MET A 238 -8.70 3.61 2.45
N ASN A 239 -9.68 4.45 2.13
CA ASN A 239 -10.16 4.68 0.78
C ASN A 239 -10.12 6.16 0.48
N TYR A 240 -9.15 6.56 -0.33
CA TYR A 240 -9.09 7.94 -0.79
C TYR A 240 -10.10 8.09 -1.91
N LEU A 241 -11.00 9.06 -1.80
CA LEU A 241 -12.01 9.30 -2.81
C LEU A 241 -11.61 10.51 -3.63
N GLY A 242 -11.35 11.64 -2.96
CA GLY A 242 -10.88 12.88 -3.60
C GLY A 242 -11.82 13.45 -4.66
N ARG A 243 -13.13 13.17 -4.62
CA ARG A 243 -14.07 13.61 -5.68
C ARG A 243 -14.86 14.85 -5.29
N ALA A 244 -15.10 15.08 -4.00
CA ALA A 244 -15.74 16.29 -3.51
C ALA A 244 -14.93 17.56 -3.85
N ARG A 245 -15.67 18.63 -4.15
CA ARG A 245 -15.16 19.93 -4.58
C ARG A 245 -15.86 21.02 -3.80
N GLN A 246 -15.07 22.01 -3.38
CA GLN A 246 -15.56 23.26 -2.83
C GLN A 246 -16.25 24.10 -3.93
N SER A 247 -16.92 25.18 -3.54
CA SER A 247 -17.62 26.08 -4.47
C SER A 247 -16.70 26.77 -5.49
N ASP A 248 -15.41 26.90 -5.20
CA ASP A 248 -14.39 27.44 -6.09
C ASP A 248 -13.74 26.37 -7.00
N GLY A 249 -14.18 25.11 -6.91
CA GLY A 249 -13.65 23.99 -7.67
C GLY A 249 -12.37 23.39 -7.10
N SER A 250 -11.87 23.87 -5.96
CA SER A 250 -10.76 23.21 -5.25
C SER A 250 -11.22 21.90 -4.59
N PRO A 251 -10.33 20.91 -4.45
CA PRO A 251 -10.68 19.64 -3.82
C PRO A 251 -10.98 19.78 -2.32
N GLU A 252 -11.87 18.93 -1.82
CA GLU A 252 -12.10 18.76 -0.37
C GLU A 252 -11.19 17.69 0.25
N TYR A 253 -10.43 16.93 -0.55
CA TYR A 253 -9.48 15.91 -0.09
C TYR A 253 -10.12 14.81 0.75
N GLU A 254 -11.35 14.44 0.40
CA GLU A 254 -12.13 13.49 1.16
C GLU A 254 -11.56 12.06 1.08
N ALA A 255 -11.53 11.39 2.22
CA ALA A 255 -11.24 9.97 2.33
C ALA A 255 -12.20 9.29 3.32
N THR A 256 -12.33 7.98 3.21
CA THR A 256 -12.96 7.17 4.24
C THR A 256 -11.94 6.23 4.86
N TYR A 257 -12.12 5.92 6.13
CA TYR A 257 -11.30 4.92 6.81
C TYR A 257 -12.21 3.83 7.34
N GLU A 258 -12.12 2.69 6.68
CA GLU A 258 -12.87 1.48 6.99
C GLU A 258 -12.08 0.68 8.02
N LEU A 259 -12.62 0.54 9.22
CA LEU A 259 -12.03 -0.35 10.22
C LEU A 259 -12.91 -1.56 10.43
N ASN A 260 -12.30 -2.74 10.39
CA ASN A 260 -13.00 -3.96 10.74
C ASN A 260 -13.37 -3.91 12.22
N ALA A 261 -14.66 -3.87 12.51
CA ALA A 261 -15.18 -3.77 13.86
C ALA A 261 -15.00 -5.09 14.64
N ALA A 262 -14.58 -6.17 14.00
CA ALA A 262 -14.14 -7.42 14.65
C ALA A 262 -12.63 -7.43 14.98
N LEU A 263 -11.89 -6.37 14.64
CA LEU A 263 -10.46 -6.29 14.85
C LEU A 263 -10.10 -6.32 16.35
N GLU A 264 -9.33 -7.33 16.74
CA GLU A 264 -8.62 -7.35 18.02
C GLU A 264 -7.24 -6.72 17.80
N ILE A 265 -7.05 -5.50 18.33
CA ILE A 265 -5.80 -4.74 18.17
C ILE A 265 -5.40 -4.09 19.49
N SER A 266 -4.11 -4.09 19.79
CA SER A 266 -3.58 -3.35 20.94
C SER A 266 -3.55 -1.84 20.65
N VAL A 267 -3.59 -1.01 21.71
CA VAL A 267 -3.50 0.45 21.56
C VAL A 267 -2.29 0.87 20.71
N PRO A 268 -1.05 0.39 20.95
CA PRO A 268 0.11 0.84 20.17
C PRO A 268 0.07 0.39 18.70
N GLU A 269 -0.40 -0.82 18.43
CA GLU A 269 -0.62 -1.27 17.03
C GLU A 269 -1.72 -0.43 16.35
N PHE A 270 -2.71 0.04 17.10
CA PHE A 270 -3.79 0.88 16.56
C PHE A 270 -3.31 2.30 16.22
N VAL A 271 -2.45 2.91 17.05
CA VAL A 271 -1.80 4.19 16.73
C VAL A 271 -1.00 4.06 15.44
N GLN A 272 -0.19 2.99 15.32
CA GLN A 272 0.57 2.73 14.10
C GLN A 272 -0.34 2.52 12.88
N LEU A 273 -1.44 1.80 13.02
CA LEU A 273 -2.40 1.62 11.93
C LEU A 273 -3.04 2.95 11.51
N VAL A 274 -3.40 3.82 12.46
CA VAL A 274 -3.91 5.17 12.13
C VAL A 274 -2.84 6.00 11.43
N ALA A 275 -1.58 5.91 11.86
CA ALA A 275 -0.48 6.64 11.21
C ALA A 275 -0.24 6.16 9.77
N HIS A 276 -0.26 4.84 9.56
CA HIS A 276 -0.10 4.20 8.26
C HIS A 276 -1.23 4.59 7.30
N GLU A 277 -2.47 4.45 7.73
CA GLU A 277 -3.64 4.66 6.87
C GLU A 277 -3.94 6.14 6.65
N VAL A 278 -3.80 6.98 7.68
CA VAL A 278 -4.29 8.36 7.68
C VAL A 278 -3.15 9.37 7.66
N GLU A 279 -2.51 9.61 8.80
CA GLU A 279 -1.63 10.77 9.01
C GLU A 279 -0.31 10.36 9.68
N PRO A 280 0.87 10.61 9.07
CA PRO A 280 1.11 11.22 7.77
C PRO A 280 1.16 10.22 6.60
N GLY A 281 0.50 9.06 6.71
CA GLY A 281 0.60 7.95 5.76
C GLY A 281 -0.19 8.15 4.47
N HIS A 282 -1.07 7.20 4.14
CA HIS A 282 -1.69 7.14 2.82
C HIS A 282 -2.62 8.33 2.51
N VAL A 283 -3.51 8.75 3.42
CA VAL A 283 -4.40 9.92 3.16
C VAL A 283 -3.58 11.18 2.90
N THR A 284 -2.57 11.45 3.74
CA THR A 284 -1.67 12.59 3.56
C THR A 284 -0.97 12.54 2.20
N THR A 285 -0.43 11.37 1.84
CA THR A 285 0.27 11.18 0.56
C THR A 285 -0.66 11.50 -0.60
N PHE A 286 -1.87 10.93 -0.63
CA PHE A 286 -2.79 11.12 -1.74
C PHE A 286 -3.41 12.52 -1.77
N ALA A 287 -3.61 13.16 -0.61
CA ALA A 287 -4.01 14.57 -0.54
C ALA A 287 -2.97 15.50 -1.15
N PHE A 288 -1.68 15.25 -0.91
CA PHE A 288 -0.62 16.01 -1.57
C PHE A 288 -0.57 15.73 -3.08
N LEU A 289 -0.71 14.48 -3.51
CA LEU A 289 -0.78 14.15 -4.94
C LEU A 289 -1.96 14.83 -5.62
N GLN A 290 -3.14 14.85 -4.98
CA GLN A 290 -4.31 15.58 -5.47
C GLN A 290 -4.04 17.08 -5.58
N GLN A 291 -3.44 17.70 -4.56
CA GLN A 291 -3.11 19.13 -4.60
C GLN A 291 -2.12 19.43 -5.74
N LEU A 292 -1.11 18.58 -5.92
CA LEU A 292 -0.12 18.74 -6.98
C LEU A 292 -0.75 18.57 -8.36
N TYR A 293 -1.67 17.62 -8.55
CA TYR A 293 -2.42 17.48 -9.79
C TYR A 293 -3.33 18.68 -10.05
N TRP A 294 -4.14 19.09 -9.07
CA TRP A 294 -5.09 20.20 -9.19
C TRP A 294 -4.38 21.53 -9.52
N THR A 295 -3.21 21.77 -8.92
CA THR A 295 -2.38 22.96 -9.22
C THR A 295 -1.57 22.85 -10.51
N GLY A 296 -1.64 21.73 -11.24
CA GLY A 296 -0.87 21.47 -12.46
C GLY A 296 0.62 21.21 -12.22
N ALA A 297 1.03 20.96 -10.98
CA ALA A 297 2.42 20.64 -10.61
C ALA A 297 2.79 19.16 -10.83
N ALA A 298 1.80 18.27 -10.90
CA ALA A 298 1.97 16.86 -11.27
C ALA A 298 1.08 16.49 -12.46
N GLY A 299 1.51 15.49 -13.24
CA GLY A 299 0.75 14.98 -14.37
C GLY A 299 -0.45 14.14 -13.93
N PHE A 300 -1.27 13.77 -14.92
CA PHE A 300 -2.46 12.93 -14.73
C PHE A 300 -2.22 11.64 -13.93
N GLU A 301 -1.04 11.03 -14.06
CA GLU A 301 -0.69 9.83 -13.30
C GLU A 301 -0.76 10.00 -11.76
N ALA A 302 -0.62 11.22 -11.25
CA ALA A 302 -0.81 11.50 -9.81
C ALA A 302 -2.27 11.39 -9.37
N SER A 303 -3.22 11.43 -10.32
CA SER A 303 -4.67 11.38 -10.05
C SER A 303 -5.26 9.97 -9.97
N VAL A 304 -4.44 8.96 -10.25
CA VAL A 304 -4.80 7.54 -10.21
C VAL A 304 -3.71 6.76 -9.47
N PRO A 305 -3.59 6.91 -8.14
CA PRO A 305 -2.68 6.09 -7.34
C PRO A 305 -2.92 4.59 -7.60
N THR A 306 -1.85 3.81 -7.56
CA THR A 306 -1.88 2.41 -7.94
C THR A 306 -1.34 1.50 -6.86
N MET A 307 -1.85 0.28 -6.81
CA MET A 307 -1.32 -0.87 -6.09
C MET A 307 -0.52 -1.75 -7.06
N ASN A 308 0.33 -2.66 -6.54
CA ASN A 308 1.15 -3.59 -7.33
C ASN A 308 2.19 -2.93 -8.25
N THR A 309 2.53 -1.66 -8.04
CA THR A 309 3.51 -0.90 -8.84
C THR A 309 4.66 -0.39 -7.98
N ARG A 310 5.68 0.20 -8.62
CA ARG A 310 6.76 0.93 -7.94
C ARG A 310 6.28 2.12 -7.13
N ALA A 311 5.21 2.76 -7.57
CA ALA A 311 4.58 3.84 -6.81
C ALA A 311 3.95 3.28 -5.53
N ALA A 312 3.27 2.12 -5.61
CA ALA A 312 2.73 1.43 -4.45
C ALA A 312 3.83 1.08 -3.43
N THR A 313 4.96 0.54 -3.88
CA THR A 313 6.10 0.23 -2.99
C THR A 313 6.60 1.47 -2.26
N LEU A 314 6.67 2.63 -2.92
CA LEU A 314 7.02 3.88 -2.25
C LEU A 314 5.96 4.32 -1.23
N SER A 315 4.69 4.33 -1.63
CA SER A 315 3.58 4.73 -0.75
C SER A 315 3.49 3.85 0.50
N GLU A 316 3.60 2.53 0.37
CA GLU A 316 3.67 1.61 1.52
C GLU A 316 4.89 1.89 2.40
N GLY A 317 6.03 2.21 1.80
CA GLY A 317 7.23 2.59 2.54
C GLY A 317 7.05 3.87 3.36
N ILE A 318 6.37 4.87 2.79
CA ILE A 318 6.00 6.12 3.49
C ILE A 318 5.06 5.80 4.64
N ALA A 319 3.97 5.08 4.36
CA ALA A 319 2.94 4.72 5.34
C ALA A 319 3.51 3.90 6.52
N ASN A 320 4.38 2.93 6.25
CA ASN A 320 5.02 2.15 7.30
C ASN A 320 6.03 2.93 8.15
N ASN A 321 6.64 3.98 7.58
CA ASN A 321 7.50 4.91 8.31
C ASN A 321 6.73 6.12 8.90
N ALA A 322 5.40 6.19 8.71
CA ALA A 322 4.61 7.38 9.00
C ALA A 322 4.69 7.80 10.47
N ILE A 323 4.65 6.85 11.41
CA ILE A 323 4.77 7.18 12.84
C ILE A 323 6.14 7.76 13.18
N LEU A 324 7.21 7.23 12.59
CA LEU A 324 8.55 7.78 12.79
C LEU A 324 8.68 9.19 12.17
N ILE A 325 8.02 9.44 11.04
CA ILE A 325 7.92 10.77 10.42
C ILE A 325 7.15 11.72 11.33
N ALA A 326 6.00 11.30 11.87
CA ALA A 326 5.17 12.10 12.77
C ALA A 326 5.93 12.51 14.04
N HIS A 327 6.76 11.62 14.59
CA HIS A 327 7.60 11.89 15.75
C HIS A 327 8.94 12.56 15.41
N GLY A 328 9.26 12.77 14.12
CA GLY A 328 10.51 13.41 13.70
C GLY A 328 11.78 12.59 13.96
N VAL A 329 11.65 11.28 14.13
CA VAL A 329 12.76 10.35 14.46
C VAL A 329 13.03 9.38 13.32
N THR A 330 14.22 8.80 13.26
CA THR A 330 14.64 7.89 12.17
C THR A 330 14.64 6.42 12.55
N GLU A 331 14.85 6.13 13.84
CA GLU A 331 14.92 4.78 14.40
C GLU A 331 13.79 4.54 15.41
N ILE A 332 13.39 3.28 15.51
CA ILE A 332 12.38 2.84 16.48
C ILE A 332 12.82 3.16 17.91
N ALA A 333 14.10 2.96 18.23
CA ALA A 333 14.64 3.19 19.57
C ALA A 333 14.61 4.66 20.02
N GLU A 334 14.39 5.60 19.09
CA GLU A 334 14.25 7.04 19.39
C GLU A 334 12.81 7.42 19.79
N LEU A 335 11.83 6.52 19.63
CA LEU A 335 10.49 6.74 20.17
C LEU A 335 10.53 6.67 21.70
N GLU A 336 9.97 7.68 22.37
CA GLU A 336 10.02 7.78 23.83
C GLU A 336 9.22 6.66 24.55
N ASP A 337 8.13 6.20 23.94
CA ASP A 337 7.24 5.18 24.50
C ASP A 337 7.65 3.76 24.07
N PRO A 338 8.11 2.89 25.00
CA PRO A 338 8.44 1.50 24.71
C PRO A 338 7.27 0.68 24.14
N ASP A 339 6.03 0.98 24.53
CA ASP A 339 4.86 0.28 24.00
C ASP A 339 4.65 0.65 22.52
N LEU A 340 4.94 1.90 22.13
CA LEU A 340 4.92 2.33 20.74
C LEU A 340 6.04 1.68 19.92
N GLN A 341 7.25 1.55 20.50
CA GLN A 341 8.35 0.80 19.88
C GLN A 341 7.93 -0.65 19.58
N LEU A 342 7.30 -1.30 20.56
CA LEU A 342 6.85 -2.68 20.46
C LEU A 342 5.72 -2.83 19.43
N GLY A 343 4.73 -1.94 19.44
CA GLY A 343 3.65 -1.90 18.45
C GLY A 343 4.18 -1.74 17.02
N LEU A 344 5.14 -0.83 16.81
CA LEU A 344 5.79 -0.64 15.52
C LEU A 344 6.58 -1.89 15.09
N LEU A 345 7.38 -2.49 15.97
CA LEU A 345 8.13 -3.71 15.66
C LEU A 345 7.21 -4.87 15.23
N LEU A 346 6.06 -5.04 15.89
CA LEU A 346 5.06 -6.05 15.52
C LEU A 346 4.44 -5.77 14.14
N ALA A 347 4.19 -4.50 13.80
CA ALA A 347 3.74 -4.11 12.46
C ALA A 347 4.81 -4.40 11.39
N LEU A 348 6.09 -4.12 11.67
CA LEU A 348 7.18 -4.42 10.75
C LEU A 348 7.39 -5.93 10.55
N LEU A 349 7.25 -6.72 11.61
CA LEU A 349 7.28 -8.18 11.50
C LEU A 349 6.10 -8.72 10.68
N GLN A 350 4.94 -8.06 10.71
CA GLN A 350 3.85 -8.38 9.80
C GLN A 350 4.21 -8.09 8.33
N ASP A 351 4.92 -7.01 8.03
CA ASP A 351 5.38 -6.75 6.65
C ASP A 351 6.40 -7.79 6.18
N ASP A 352 7.30 -8.18 7.09
CA ASP A 352 8.20 -9.31 6.85
C ASP A 352 7.41 -10.60 6.56
N ALA A 353 6.31 -10.85 7.29
CA ALA A 353 5.43 -11.99 7.08
C ALA A 353 4.70 -11.92 5.72
N LYS A 354 4.25 -10.74 5.29
CA LYS A 354 3.65 -10.53 3.94
C LYS A 354 4.63 -10.94 2.85
N ASN A 355 5.84 -10.41 2.89
CA ASN A 355 6.88 -10.75 1.92
C ASN A 355 7.27 -12.24 2.02
N GLN A 356 7.43 -12.78 3.23
CA GLN A 356 7.82 -14.18 3.41
C GLN A 356 6.75 -15.15 2.89
N ALA A 357 5.46 -14.85 3.11
CA ALA A 357 4.36 -15.65 2.58
C ALA A 357 4.38 -15.66 1.04
N SER A 358 4.64 -14.51 0.43
CA SER A 358 4.82 -14.38 -1.02
C SER A 358 5.98 -15.23 -1.53
N TRP A 359 7.17 -15.09 -0.93
CA TRP A 359 8.38 -15.86 -1.28
C TRP A 359 8.13 -17.37 -1.16
N LEU A 360 7.70 -17.85 0.01
CA LEU A 360 7.50 -19.28 0.23
C LEU A 360 6.45 -19.87 -0.71
N THR A 361 5.41 -19.11 -1.04
CA THR A 361 4.34 -19.57 -1.93
C THR A 361 4.79 -19.64 -3.39
N TRP A 362 5.40 -18.57 -3.90
CA TRP A 362 5.62 -18.40 -5.35
C TRP A 362 7.04 -18.70 -5.81
N GLN A 363 8.04 -18.52 -4.96
CA GLN A 363 9.43 -18.87 -5.26
C GLN A 363 9.72 -20.32 -4.86
N GLU A 364 9.36 -20.70 -3.63
CA GLU A 364 9.72 -22.01 -3.07
C GLU A 364 8.63 -23.08 -3.25
N GLY A 365 7.41 -22.68 -3.64
CA GLY A 365 6.32 -23.62 -3.88
C GLY A 365 5.80 -24.33 -2.63
N TRP A 366 5.93 -23.74 -1.45
CA TRP A 366 5.54 -24.39 -0.19
C TRP A 366 4.02 -24.64 -0.10
N PRO A 367 3.60 -25.74 0.53
CA PRO A 367 2.20 -25.98 0.87
C PRO A 367 1.62 -24.92 1.81
N ARG A 368 0.33 -24.60 1.67
CA ARG A 368 -0.36 -23.58 2.49
C ARG A 368 -0.18 -23.84 3.98
N ALA A 369 -0.36 -25.09 4.41
CA ALA A 369 -0.29 -25.46 5.82
C ALA A 369 1.09 -25.18 6.43
N GLU A 370 2.17 -25.38 5.66
CA GLU A 370 3.54 -25.11 6.11
C GLU A 370 3.81 -23.62 6.22
N VAL A 371 3.37 -22.82 5.23
CA VAL A 371 3.43 -21.36 5.32
C VAL A 371 2.63 -20.86 6.53
N ALA A 372 1.40 -21.34 6.72
CA ALA A 372 0.53 -20.94 7.84
C ALA A 372 1.15 -21.23 9.21
N ALA A 373 1.84 -22.37 9.36
CA ALA A 373 2.50 -22.74 10.61
C ALA A 373 3.77 -21.90 10.88
N LEU A 374 4.50 -21.51 9.84
CA LEU A 374 5.74 -20.75 9.95
C LEU A 374 5.51 -19.31 10.37
N LEU A 375 4.47 -18.65 9.84
CA LEU A 375 4.30 -17.20 10.01
C LEU A 375 4.13 -16.75 11.48
N PRO A 376 3.25 -17.35 12.32
CA PRO A 376 3.15 -16.96 13.73
C PRO A 376 4.44 -17.24 14.50
N ARG A 377 5.06 -18.39 14.21
CA ARG A 377 6.30 -18.83 14.88
C ARG A 377 7.44 -17.86 14.64
N ASP A 378 7.66 -17.44 13.40
CA ASP A 378 8.86 -16.69 12.98
C ASP A 378 8.61 -15.18 12.86
N PHE A 379 7.37 -14.74 12.69
CA PHE A 379 7.02 -13.33 12.49
C PHE A 379 5.99 -12.78 13.48
N LEU A 380 5.60 -13.56 14.51
CA LEU A 380 4.76 -13.09 15.63
C LEU A 380 3.39 -12.53 15.20
N VAL A 381 2.92 -12.92 14.01
CA VAL A 381 1.57 -12.60 13.51
C VAL A 381 0.54 -13.54 14.14
N SER A 382 -0.71 -13.09 14.26
CA SER A 382 -1.81 -13.94 14.74
C SER A 382 -2.10 -15.09 13.75
N SER A 383 -2.73 -16.15 14.25
CA SER A 383 -3.18 -17.29 13.42
C SER A 383 -4.15 -16.87 12.31
N GLU A 384 -5.08 -15.94 12.60
CA GLU A 384 -5.97 -15.36 11.60
C GLU A 384 -5.20 -14.71 10.45
N ARG A 385 -4.19 -13.90 10.79
CA ARG A 385 -3.37 -13.19 9.82
C ARG A 385 -2.48 -14.17 9.04
N ALA A 386 -1.96 -15.21 9.68
CA ALA A 386 -1.24 -16.29 9.01
C ALA A 386 -2.14 -17.07 8.03
N ASP A 387 -3.41 -17.32 8.37
CA ASP A 387 -4.37 -17.96 7.47
C ASP A 387 -4.62 -17.12 6.21
N LYS A 388 -4.85 -15.81 6.40
CA LYS A 388 -5.00 -14.85 5.30
C LYS A 388 -3.76 -14.82 4.39
N LEU A 389 -2.58 -14.71 4.99
CA LEU A 389 -1.31 -14.57 4.26
C LEU A 389 -0.89 -15.86 3.54
N SER A 390 -1.18 -17.03 4.11
CA SER A 390 -0.90 -18.32 3.46
C SER A 390 -1.98 -18.77 2.47
N GLY A 391 -3.19 -18.18 2.59
CA GLY A 391 -4.38 -18.48 1.81
C GLY A 391 -4.68 -17.42 0.76
N ALA A 392 -5.87 -16.82 0.85
CA ALA A 392 -6.47 -16.01 -0.21
C ALA A 392 -5.57 -14.85 -0.69
N TRP A 393 -4.80 -14.22 0.21
CA TRP A 393 -3.99 -13.06 -0.17
C TRP A 393 -2.64 -13.46 -0.76
N GLY A 394 -1.89 -14.34 -0.06
CA GLY A 394 -0.59 -14.80 -0.56
C GLY A 394 -0.66 -15.67 -1.80
N ARG A 395 -1.78 -16.38 -2.02
CA ARG A 395 -2.01 -17.19 -3.24
C ARG A 395 -2.75 -16.46 -4.34
N HIS A 396 -3.16 -15.21 -4.11
CA HIS A 396 -3.71 -14.39 -5.18
C HIS A 396 -2.64 -14.16 -6.26
N PRO A 397 -2.91 -14.43 -7.54
CA PRO A 397 -1.87 -14.39 -8.59
C PRO A 397 -1.26 -13.01 -8.81
N LEU A 398 -2.04 -11.94 -8.55
CA LEU A 398 -1.55 -10.56 -8.55
C LEU A 398 -1.00 -10.14 -7.18
N LEU A 399 -1.86 -9.96 -6.17
CA LEU A 399 -1.47 -9.44 -4.84
C LEU A 399 -0.36 -10.25 -4.18
N GLY A 400 -0.44 -11.58 -4.30
CA GLY A 400 0.54 -12.49 -3.72
C GLY A 400 1.91 -12.43 -4.39
N ARG A 401 2.00 -12.07 -5.68
CA ARG A 401 3.27 -11.99 -6.42
C ARG A 401 3.83 -10.57 -6.49
N MET A 402 2.97 -9.55 -6.57
CA MET A 402 3.38 -8.17 -6.84
C MET A 402 3.18 -7.22 -5.66
N TYR A 403 2.13 -7.37 -4.84
CA TYR A 403 1.81 -6.40 -3.79
C TYR A 403 2.38 -6.73 -2.42
N LEU A 404 2.27 -7.98 -1.95
CA LEU A 404 2.81 -8.37 -0.64
C LEU A 404 4.30 -8.03 -0.47
N PRO A 405 5.17 -8.18 -1.48
CA PRO A 405 6.56 -7.76 -1.38
C PRO A 405 6.76 -6.24 -1.24
N CYS A 406 5.82 -5.42 -1.75
CA CYS A 406 5.91 -3.96 -1.71
C CYS A 406 6.05 -3.41 -0.30
N TYR A 407 5.34 -4.01 0.68
CA TYR A 407 5.34 -3.53 2.05
C TYR A 407 6.75 -3.50 2.63
N ARG A 408 7.41 -4.66 2.70
CA ARG A 408 8.77 -4.75 3.25
C ARG A 408 9.77 -3.97 2.40
N ALA A 409 9.73 -4.12 1.08
CA ALA A 409 10.68 -3.45 0.18
C ALA A 409 10.60 -1.91 0.33
N GLY A 410 9.38 -1.38 0.39
CA GLY A 410 9.11 0.03 0.65
C GLY A 410 9.60 0.48 2.02
N THR A 411 9.19 -0.25 3.07
CA THR A 411 9.57 0.04 4.46
C THR A 411 11.08 0.16 4.60
N ASP A 412 11.82 -0.85 4.14
CA ASP A 412 13.28 -0.93 4.31
C ASP A 412 13.97 0.18 3.51
N LYS A 413 13.52 0.43 2.28
CA LYS A 413 14.08 1.46 1.42
C LYS A 413 13.84 2.86 1.99
N VAL A 414 12.61 3.20 2.38
CA VAL A 414 12.30 4.52 2.96
C VAL A 414 13.03 4.71 4.28
N ALA A 415 13.08 3.69 5.15
CA ALA A 415 13.86 3.76 6.39
C ALA A 415 15.35 4.02 6.11
N ALA A 416 15.94 3.31 5.13
CA ALA A 416 17.33 3.52 4.72
C ALA A 416 17.56 4.94 4.18
N LEU A 417 16.67 5.46 3.33
CA LEU A 417 16.77 6.83 2.81
C LEU A 417 16.67 7.88 3.93
N ARG A 418 15.80 7.67 4.92
CA ARG A 418 15.63 8.56 6.08
C ARG A 418 16.89 8.65 6.95
N ARG A 419 17.67 7.58 7.03
CA ARG A 419 19.00 7.59 7.70
C ARG A 419 20.06 8.33 6.89
N GLN A 420 19.98 8.23 5.56
CA GLN A 420 21.04 8.72 4.67
C GLN A 420 20.87 10.21 4.30
N HIS A 421 19.64 10.71 4.30
CA HIS A 421 19.33 12.05 3.82
C HIS A 421 18.61 12.88 4.88
N PRO A 422 18.92 14.19 4.98
CA PRO A 422 18.22 15.07 5.91
C PRO A 422 16.73 15.21 5.53
N PRO A 423 15.83 15.39 6.51
CA PRO A 423 14.39 15.52 6.27
C PRO A 423 14.02 16.58 5.22
N GLY A 424 14.71 17.73 5.21
CA GLY A 424 14.48 18.81 4.24
C GLY A 424 14.80 18.47 2.79
N ARG A 425 15.56 17.40 2.53
CA ARG A 425 15.82 16.87 1.17
C ARG A 425 14.88 15.73 0.84
N LEU A 426 14.69 14.80 1.79
CA LEU A 426 13.96 13.56 1.56
C LEU A 426 12.44 13.73 1.55
N LEU A 427 11.88 14.42 2.54
CA LEU A 427 10.43 14.48 2.72
C LEU A 427 9.73 15.18 1.53
N PRO A 428 10.26 16.29 0.97
CA PRO A 428 9.73 16.84 -0.27
C PRO A 428 9.77 15.87 -1.46
N ALA A 429 10.79 15.01 -1.55
CA ALA A 429 10.91 14.06 -2.64
C ALA A 429 9.85 12.95 -2.55
N ILE A 430 9.73 12.29 -1.39
CA ILE A 430 8.81 11.14 -1.23
C ILE A 430 7.34 11.55 -1.24
N TYR A 431 7.01 12.77 -0.83
CA TYR A 431 5.65 13.33 -0.93
C TYR A 431 5.36 14.04 -2.28
N GLY A 432 6.21 13.87 -3.28
CA GLY A 432 5.98 14.33 -4.66
C GLY A 432 6.20 15.83 -4.91
N ALA A 433 6.63 16.60 -3.90
CA ALA A 433 6.83 18.04 -4.02
C ALA A 433 7.98 18.42 -4.97
N ASN A 434 8.95 17.51 -5.17
CA ASN A 434 10.06 17.66 -6.13
C ASN A 434 9.80 16.93 -7.47
N GLY A 435 8.53 16.67 -7.78
CA GLY A 435 8.12 15.85 -8.91
C GLY A 435 7.72 14.45 -8.45
N LEU A 436 6.80 13.82 -9.20
CA LEU A 436 6.33 12.49 -8.88
C LEU A 436 7.45 11.46 -9.06
N VAL A 437 7.63 10.61 -8.06
CA VAL A 437 8.65 9.56 -8.01
C VAL A 437 8.04 8.22 -7.61
N ASP A 438 8.76 7.15 -7.93
CA ASP A 438 8.51 5.81 -7.44
C ASP A 438 9.71 5.31 -6.61
N ILE A 439 9.65 4.08 -6.10
CA ILE A 439 10.68 3.51 -5.22
C ILE A 439 12.09 3.44 -5.85
N VAL A 440 12.18 3.49 -7.19
CA VAL A 440 13.42 3.49 -7.95
C VAL A 440 13.84 4.92 -8.29
N THR A 441 12.94 5.73 -8.84
CA THR A 441 13.29 7.08 -9.31
C THR A 441 13.53 8.07 -8.16
N VAL A 442 13.11 7.74 -6.94
CA VAL A 442 13.42 8.55 -5.74
C VAL A 442 14.92 8.72 -5.53
N ASP A 443 15.74 7.70 -5.83
CA ASP A 443 17.20 7.77 -5.68
C ASP A 443 17.80 8.84 -6.59
N GLU A 444 17.26 9.03 -7.79
CA GLU A 444 17.76 10.01 -8.73
C GLU A 444 17.49 11.44 -8.27
N VAL A 445 16.30 11.69 -7.71
CA VAL A 445 15.95 12.99 -7.11
C VAL A 445 16.82 13.27 -5.89
N LEU A 446 17.21 12.23 -5.15
CA LEU A 446 18.08 12.35 -3.99
C LEU A 446 19.57 12.34 -4.33
N ALA A 447 19.98 12.02 -5.55
CA ALA A 447 21.37 12.07 -6.00
C ALA A 447 21.77 13.44 -6.57
N GLY A 448 20.82 14.19 -7.13
CA GLY A 448 20.99 15.59 -7.55
C GLY A 448 20.99 16.55 -6.38
#